data_AF-A0A9W4WU44-F1
#
_entry.id   AF-A0A9W4WU44-F1
#
_cell.length_a   1.000
_cell.length_b   1.000
_cell.length_c   1.000
_cell.angle_alpha   90.00
_cell.angle_beta   90.00
_cell.angle_gamma   90.00
#
_symmetry.space_group_name_H-M   'P 1'
#
loop_
_entity.id
_entity.type
_entity.pdbx_description
1 polymer ?
#
loop_
_entity_poly.entity_id
_entity_poly.type
_entity_poly.pdbx_seq_one_letter_code
_entity_poly.pdbx_strand_id
1 'polypeptide(L)'
;MATKIPTEIIIEICLHLTPNDLYSLSLICKKYRSLLWSTTTTTQDIWRLSRLSFVPNLTLPPPLLHTNNKEPLKRMSEQQYIWLMILCEKCYFCDQKNKMELTMYWEGKFYSCEKCLAKKVIR
;
A
#
# COMPACT_ATOMS: atom_id res chain seq x y z
N MET A 1 5.13 -22.51 28.12
CA MET A 1 5.30 -22.72 26.67
C MET A 1 4.37 -21.75 25.96
N ALA A 2 4.89 -20.83 25.15
CA ALA A 2 4.02 -19.92 24.40
C ALA A 2 3.30 -20.72 23.31
N THR A 3 1.98 -20.86 23.45
CA THR A 3 1.11 -21.41 22.41
C THR A 3 1.21 -20.50 21.18
N LYS A 4 1.79 -21.01 20.09
CA LYS A 4 1.87 -20.28 18.83
C LYS A 4 0.45 -20.13 18.27
N ILE A 5 -0.01 -18.89 18.14
CA ILE A 5 -1.31 -18.59 17.52
C ILE A 5 -1.32 -19.14 16.07
N PRO A 6 -2.33 -19.95 15.70
CA PRO A 6 -2.51 -20.45 14.33
C PRO A 6 -2.61 -19.31 13.31
N THR A 7 -2.24 -19.58 12.05
CA THR A 7 -2.22 -18.54 11.01
C THR A 7 -3.62 -18.07 10.65
N GLU A 8 -4.61 -18.94 10.75
CA GLU A 8 -6.03 -18.69 10.49
C GLU A 8 -6.57 -17.66 11.48
N ILE A 9 -6.24 -17.80 12.76
CA ILE A 9 -6.62 -16.84 13.81
C ILE A 9 -5.93 -15.49 13.59
N ILE A 10 -4.68 -15.49 13.12
CA ILE A 10 -3.99 -14.25 12.74
C ILE A 10 -4.68 -13.56 11.56
N ILE A 11 -5.10 -14.33 10.55
CA ILE A 11 -5.86 -13.80 9.40
C ILE A 11 -7.16 -13.17 9.88
N GLU A 12 -7.91 -13.87 10.74
CA GLU A 12 -9.16 -13.37 11.30
C GLU A 12 -8.96 -12.05 12.04
N ILE A 13 -7.94 -11.95 12.90
CA ILE A 13 -7.59 -10.69 13.58
C ILE A 13 -7.30 -9.59 12.54
N CYS A 14 -6.51 -9.87 11.51
CA CYS A 14 -6.15 -8.90 10.48
C CYS A 14 -7.35 -8.36 9.69
N LEU A 15 -8.45 -9.13 9.56
CA LEU A 15 -9.66 -8.66 8.87
C LEU A 15 -10.33 -7.47 9.57
N HIS A 16 -10.03 -7.26 10.85
CA HIS A 16 -10.59 -6.19 11.67
C HIS A 16 -9.62 -5.02 11.92
N LEU A 17 -8.44 -5.02 11.29
CA LEU A 17 -7.42 -4.00 11.50
C LEU A 17 -7.51 -2.86 10.47
N THR A 18 -7.14 -1.67 10.89
CA THR A 18 -7.02 -0.51 9.99
C THR A 18 -5.83 -0.67 9.04
N PRO A 19 -5.79 0.06 7.91
CA PRO A 19 -4.63 0.05 7.01
C PRO A 19 -3.29 0.36 7.70
N ASN A 20 -3.30 1.29 8.67
CA ASN A 20 -2.10 1.68 9.40
C ASN A 20 -1.63 0.58 10.35
N ASP A 21 -2.56 -0.10 11.02
CA ASP A 21 -2.24 -1.22 11.92
C ASP A 21 -1.71 -2.42 11.13
N LEU A 22 -2.33 -2.74 9.99
CA LEU A 22 -1.83 -3.78 9.09
C LEU A 22 -0.42 -3.47 8.59
N TYR A 23 -0.18 -2.22 8.18
CA TYR A 23 1.15 -1.80 7.75
C TYR A 23 2.16 -1.93 8.89
N SER A 24 1.83 -1.43 10.07
CA SER A 24 2.68 -1.51 11.26
C SER A 24 3.00 -2.97 11.61
N LEU A 25 2.00 -3.84 11.61
CA LEU A 25 2.14 -5.27 11.89
C LEU A 25 3.09 -5.95 10.87
N SER A 26 3.04 -5.55 9.60
CA SER A 26 3.93 -6.05 8.55
C SER A 26 5.42 -5.71 8.78
N LEU A 27 5.72 -4.73 9.64
CA LEU A 27 7.08 -4.31 9.98
C LEU A 27 7.62 -5.02 11.22
N ILE A 28 6.78 -5.67 12.02
CA ILE A 28 7.17 -6.26 13.31
C ILE A 28 8.03 -7.52 13.14
N CYS A 29 7.62 -8.46 12.29
CA CYS A 29 8.37 -9.71 12.10
C CYS A 29 8.20 -10.33 10.71
N LYS A 30 9.10 -11.27 10.35
CA LYS A 30 9.09 -11.97 9.06
C LYS A 30 7.77 -12.70 8.76
N LYS A 31 7.13 -13.29 9.79
CA LYS A 31 5.85 -14.00 9.64
C LYS A 31 4.75 -13.05 9.15
N TYR A 32 4.57 -11.92 9.85
CA TYR A 32 3.57 -10.92 9.46
C TYR A 32 3.93 -10.25 8.14
N ARG A 33 5.20 -9.95 7.90
CA ARG A 33 5.65 -9.43 6.61
C ARG A 33 5.29 -10.36 5.45
N SER A 34 5.58 -11.65 5.60
CA SER A 34 5.27 -12.65 4.56
C SER A 34 3.76 -12.79 4.34
N LEU A 35 2.96 -12.73 5.41
CA LEU A 35 1.50 -12.84 5.30
C LEU A 35 0.90 -11.58 4.67
N LEU A 36 1.23 -10.39 5.17
CA LEU A 36 0.57 -9.13 4.82
C LEU A 36 1.10 -8.52 3.52
N TRP A 37 2.29 -8.90 3.07
CA TRP A 37 2.89 -8.39 1.83
C TRP A 37 2.90 -9.42 0.68
N SER A 38 2.17 -10.52 0.81
CA SER A 38 1.97 -11.48 -0.29
C SER A 38 0.93 -11.00 -1.31
N THR A 39 0.93 -11.59 -2.50
CA THR A 39 -0.09 -11.34 -3.54
C THR A 39 -1.17 -12.43 -3.58
N THR A 40 -1.33 -13.22 -2.52
CA THR A 40 -2.38 -14.24 -2.42
C THR A 40 -3.76 -13.59 -2.30
N THR A 41 -4.81 -14.31 -2.71
CA THR A 41 -6.20 -13.84 -2.60
C THR A 41 -6.56 -13.45 -1.17
N THR A 42 -6.20 -14.30 -0.19
CA THR A 42 -6.43 -14.02 1.24
C THR A 42 -5.80 -12.70 1.68
N THR A 43 -4.54 -12.45 1.31
CA THR A 43 -3.91 -11.18 1.64
C THR A 43 -4.60 -10.01 0.95
N GLN A 44 -4.96 -10.13 -0.33
CA GLN A 44 -5.71 -9.07 -1.02
C GLN A 44 -7.05 -8.78 -0.33
N ASP A 45 -7.76 -9.81 0.14
CA ASP A 45 -9.02 -9.64 0.86
C ASP A 45 -8.85 -8.95 2.21
N ILE A 46 -7.81 -9.26 2.98
CA ILE A 46 -7.49 -8.56 4.22
C ILE A 46 -7.38 -7.04 3.97
N TRP A 47 -6.57 -6.66 2.99
CA TRP A 47 -6.34 -5.25 2.68
C TRP A 47 -7.57 -4.58 2.06
N ARG A 48 -8.30 -5.28 1.18
CA ARG A 48 -9.54 -4.79 0.59
C ARG A 48 -10.62 -4.52 1.64
N LEU A 49 -10.84 -5.46 2.56
CA LEU A 49 -11.83 -5.31 3.63
C LEU A 49 -11.43 -4.21 4.60
N SER A 50 -10.15 -4.12 4.95
CA SER A 50 -9.61 -3.02 5.76
C SER A 50 -9.86 -1.66 5.09
N ARG A 51 -9.54 -1.52 3.79
CA ARG A 51 -9.80 -0.30 3.02
C ARG A 51 -11.27 0.07 3.03
N LEU A 52 -12.15 -0.88 2.68
CA LEU A 52 -13.59 -0.61 2.57
C LEU A 52 -14.25 -0.31 3.93
N SER A 53 -13.74 -0.90 5.01
CA SER A 53 -14.31 -0.72 6.36
C SER A 53 -13.83 0.56 7.04
N PHE A 54 -12.57 0.96 6.83
CA PHE A 54 -11.94 2.05 7.60
C PHE A 54 -11.62 3.29 6.76
N VAL A 55 -11.82 3.25 5.44
CA VAL A 55 -11.46 4.35 4.53
C VAL A 55 -12.65 4.67 3.61
N PRO A 56 -13.69 5.33 4.14
CA PRO A 56 -14.97 5.49 3.43
C PRO A 56 -14.85 6.24 2.10
N ASN A 57 -13.81 7.06 1.93
CA ASN A 57 -13.58 7.83 0.70
C ASN A 57 -12.80 7.06 -0.38
N LEU A 58 -12.25 5.88 -0.07
CA LEU A 58 -11.44 5.09 -0.99
C LEU A 58 -12.15 3.80 -1.39
N THR A 59 -13.31 3.93 -2.04
CA THR A 59 -14.18 2.80 -2.40
C THR A 59 -13.75 2.09 -3.69
N LEU A 60 -13.14 2.84 -4.63
CA LEU A 60 -12.71 2.30 -5.92
C LEU A 60 -11.64 1.21 -5.78
N PRO A 61 -11.65 0.18 -6.62
CA PRO A 61 -10.64 -0.87 -6.58
C PRO A 61 -9.27 -0.35 -7.06
N PRO A 62 -8.17 -1.05 -6.71
CA PRO A 62 -6.84 -0.71 -7.22
C PRO A 62 -6.82 -0.62 -8.76
N PRO A 63 -6.12 0.37 -9.33
CA PRO A 63 -6.12 0.60 -10.77
C PRO A 63 -5.42 -0.52 -11.54
N LEU A 64 -5.76 -0.63 -12.82
CA LEU A 64 -5.00 -1.39 -13.80
C LEU A 64 -3.80 -0.56 -14.23
N LEU A 65 -2.60 -1.15 -14.24
CA LEU A 65 -1.37 -0.49 -14.63
C LEU A 65 -0.90 -1.01 -15.98
N HIS A 66 -0.54 -0.10 -16.87
CA HIS A 66 0.21 -0.44 -18.08
C HIS A 66 1.60 -0.95 -17.68
N THR A 67 2.01 -2.04 -18.30
CA THR A 67 3.36 -2.58 -18.17
C THR A 67 3.96 -2.54 -19.58
N ASN A 68 4.98 -1.70 -19.77
CA ASN A 68 5.76 -1.48 -20.99
C ASN A 68 5.20 -2.12 -22.27
N ASN A 69 4.20 -1.52 -22.93
CA ASN A 69 3.61 -1.79 -24.27
C ASN A 69 3.45 -3.26 -24.79
N LYS A 70 3.82 -4.29 -24.03
CA LYS A 70 3.93 -5.69 -24.47
C LYS A 70 3.33 -6.67 -23.46
N GLU A 71 3.09 -6.24 -22.23
CA GLU A 71 2.58 -7.09 -21.15
C GLU A 71 1.12 -6.70 -20.83
N PRO A 72 0.27 -7.66 -20.43
CA PRO A 72 -1.12 -7.40 -20.09
C PRO A 72 -1.25 -6.40 -18.94
N LEU A 73 -2.35 -5.65 -18.94
CA LEU A 73 -2.70 -4.73 -17.84
C LEU A 73 -2.71 -5.48 -16.51
N LYS A 74 -1.77 -5.16 -15.63
CA LYS A 74 -1.66 -5.79 -14.31
C LYS A 74 -2.35 -4.93 -13.28
N ARG A 75 -3.26 -5.52 -12.50
CA ARG A 75 -3.88 -4.82 -11.37
C ARG A 75 -2.83 -4.55 -10.28
N MET A 76 -2.79 -3.32 -9.79
CA MET A 76 -2.04 -2.98 -8.59
C MET A 76 -2.57 -3.78 -7.39
N SER A 77 -1.70 -4.24 -6.49
CA SER A 77 -2.18 -4.93 -5.29
C SER A 77 -2.85 -3.94 -4.31
N GLU A 78 -3.77 -4.41 -3.48
CA GLU A 78 -4.45 -3.60 -2.47
C GLU A 78 -3.43 -2.93 -1.53
N GLN A 79 -2.34 -3.62 -1.14
CA GLN A 79 -1.30 -3.01 -0.30
C GLN A 79 -0.60 -1.84 -0.97
N GLN A 80 -0.25 -1.98 -2.25
CA GLN A 80 0.39 -0.90 -3.00
C GLN A 80 -0.56 0.28 -3.14
N TYR A 81 -1.82 0.01 -3.43
CA TYR A 81 -2.84 1.03 -3.58
C TYR A 81 -3.07 1.79 -2.27
N ILE A 82 -3.29 1.07 -1.17
CA ILE A 82 -3.47 1.64 0.17
C ILE A 82 -2.23 2.39 0.63
N TRP A 83 -1.04 1.84 0.37
CA TRP A 83 0.20 2.52 0.72
C TRP A 83 0.32 3.87 0.03
N LEU A 84 0.01 3.93 -1.27
CA LEU A 84 0.00 5.19 -2.02
C LEU A 84 -1.08 6.15 -1.52
N MET A 85 -2.31 5.67 -1.36
CA MET A 85 -3.44 6.57 -1.12
C MET A 85 -3.52 7.06 0.32
N ILE A 86 -2.93 6.34 1.27
CA ILE A 86 -3.18 6.56 2.71
C ILE A 86 -1.89 6.68 3.50
N LEU A 87 -0.93 5.77 3.29
CA LEU A 87 0.24 5.64 4.16
C LEU A 87 1.42 6.51 3.71
N CYS A 88 1.48 6.85 2.42
CA CYS A 88 2.51 7.70 1.86
C CYS A 88 2.16 9.17 2.11
N GLU A 89 2.82 9.78 3.07
CA GLU A 89 2.55 11.16 3.49
C GLU A 89 3.70 12.12 3.19
N LYS A 90 4.72 11.66 2.45
CA LYS A 90 5.94 12.42 2.24
C LYS A 90 6.49 12.30 0.83
N CYS A 91 7.23 13.33 0.41
CA CYS A 91 8.02 13.29 -0.81
C CYS A 91 9.05 12.17 -0.70
N TYR A 92 9.10 11.32 -1.73
CA TYR A 92 10.04 10.20 -1.82
C TYR A 92 11.52 10.63 -1.78
N PHE A 93 11.83 11.87 -2.17
CA PHE A 93 13.21 12.34 -2.31
C PHE A 93 13.71 13.23 -1.17
N CYS A 94 12.84 14.02 -0.54
CA CYS A 94 13.25 15.00 0.46
C CYS A 94 12.45 14.92 1.76
N ASP A 95 11.54 13.95 1.89
CA ASP A 95 10.73 13.73 3.08
C ASP A 95 9.86 14.92 3.52
N GLN A 96 9.67 15.95 2.69
CA GLN A 96 8.66 16.97 2.95
C GLN A 96 7.29 16.28 3.12
N LYS A 97 6.45 16.82 4.02
CA LYS A 97 5.14 16.24 4.35
C LYS A 97 3.96 17.15 4.01
N ASN A 98 4.21 18.30 3.36
CA ASN A 98 3.14 19.20 2.99
C ASN A 98 2.36 18.59 1.83
N LYS A 99 1.21 17.97 2.13
CA LYS A 99 0.35 17.29 1.13
C LYS A 99 -0.07 18.21 -0.02
N MET A 100 -0.17 19.53 0.20
CA MET A 100 -0.50 20.50 -0.87
C MET A 100 0.65 20.68 -1.88
N GLU A 101 1.88 20.38 -1.49
CA GLU A 101 3.07 20.45 -2.35
C GLU A 101 3.41 19.08 -2.97
N LEU A 102 2.64 18.03 -2.68
CA LEU A 102 2.91 16.67 -3.12
C LEU A 102 2.00 16.26 -4.27
N THR A 103 2.62 15.82 -5.36
CA THR A 103 1.91 15.22 -6.48
C THR A 103 2.19 13.72 -6.52
N MET A 104 1.16 12.92 -6.75
CA MET A 104 1.30 11.47 -6.96
C MET A 104 1.71 11.17 -8.40
N TYR A 105 2.76 10.37 -8.57
CA TYR A 105 3.24 9.88 -9.86
C TYR A 105 2.85 8.41 -10.01
N TRP A 106 1.80 8.15 -10.78
CA TRP A 106 1.17 6.82 -10.90
C TRP A 106 2.11 5.73 -11.40
N GLU A 107 2.89 6.00 -12.44
CA GLU A 107 3.83 5.02 -13.02
C GLU A 107 4.98 4.70 -12.05
N GLY A 108 5.50 5.72 -11.38
CA GLY A 108 6.57 5.60 -10.38
C GLY A 108 6.09 5.06 -9.04
N LYS A 109 4.78 5.13 -8.75
CA LYS A 109 4.17 4.76 -7.46
C LYS A 109 4.83 5.48 -6.29
N PHE A 110 4.94 6.81 -6.37
CA PHE A 110 5.43 7.64 -5.28
C PHE A 110 4.84 9.06 -5.32
N TYR A 111 4.92 9.77 -4.20
CA TYR A 111 4.69 11.21 -4.15
C TYR A 111 6.02 11.96 -4.26
N SER A 112 6.03 13.05 -5.02
CA SER A 112 7.16 13.97 -5.04
C SER A 112 6.68 15.41 -5.01
N CYS A 113 7.49 16.26 -4.40
CA CYS A 113 7.31 17.70 -4.55
C CYS A 113 7.83 18.17 -5.90
N GLU A 114 7.29 19.29 -6.36
CA GLU A 114 7.70 19.90 -7.63
C GLU A 114 9.20 20.19 -7.67
N LYS A 115 9.76 20.71 -6.57
CA LYS A 115 11.19 21.02 -6.43
C LYS A 115 12.09 19.80 -6.67
N CYS A 116 11.69 18.63 -6.16
CA CYS A 116 12.45 17.40 -6.34
C CYS A 116 12.24 16.81 -7.73
N LEU A 117 11.04 16.90 -8.29
CA LEU A 117 10.77 16.44 -9.64
C LEU A 117 11.58 17.26 -10.66
N ALA A 118 11.54 18.59 -10.57
CA ALA A 118 12.21 19.49 -11.51
C ALA A 118 13.73 19.28 -11.59
N LYS A 119 14.36 18.80 -10.50
CA LYS A 119 15.80 18.46 -10.47
C LYS A 119 16.12 17.11 -11.13
N LYS A 120 15.14 16.24 -11.29
CA LYS A 120 15.33 14.85 -11.73
C LYS A 120 14.77 14.57 -13.13
N VAL A 121 13.91 15.43 -13.64
CA VAL A 121 13.44 15.35 -15.03
C VAL A 121 14.43 16.10 -15.93
N ILE A 122 15.08 15.38 -16.84
CA ILE A 122 15.78 15.98 -17.98
C ILE A 122 14.68 16.48 -18.92
N ARG A 123 14.67 17.78 -19.23
CA ARG A 123 13.74 18.35 -20.21
C ARG A 123 14.16 17.98 -21.63
#